data_AF-A0A2R6LT13-F1
#
_entry.id   AF-A0A2R6LT13-F1
#
_cell.length_a   1.000
_cell.length_b   1.000
_cell.length_c   1.000
_cell.angle_alpha   90.00
_cell.angle_beta   90.00
_cell.angle_gamma   90.00
#
_symmetry.space_group_name_H-M   'P 1'
#
loop_
_entity.id
_entity.type
_entity.pdbx_description
1 polymer ?
#
loop_
_entity_poly.entity_id
_entity_poly.type
_entity_poly.pdbx_seq_one_letter_code
_entity_poly.pdbx_strand_id
1 'polypeptide(L)' 'MHTCRDCNRTFPSELALELHRDECTEGDLFCQECGERFSEQAATRDGWHYRCVNADCDGQGMGDDLLRVDDIRAATQ' A
#
# COMPACT_ATOMS: atom_id res chain seq x y z
N MET A 1 10.23 13.19 9.26
CA MET A 1 9.32 12.07 8.94
C MET A 1 9.55 11.76 7.48
N HIS A 2 10.06 10.57 7.16
CA HIS A 2 10.41 10.20 5.79
C HIS A 2 9.50 9.07 5.35
N THR A 3 8.68 9.29 4.32
CA THR A 3 7.68 8.33 3.86
C THR A 3 8.16 7.67 2.59
N CYS A 4 8.16 6.33 2.55
CA CYS A 4 8.48 5.58 1.35
C CYS A 4 7.33 5.73 0.34
N ARG A 5 7.60 6.05 -0.92
CA ARG A 5 6.54 6.22 -1.93
C ARG A 5 6.01 4.90 -2.47
N ASP A 6 6.79 3.84 -2.28
CA ASP A 6 6.52 2.51 -2.83
C ASP A 6 5.63 1.68 -1.89
N CYS A 7 5.71 1.91 -0.57
CA CYS A 7 4.89 1.21 0.44
C CYS A 7 4.21 2.13 1.48
N ASN A 8 4.34 3.44 1.33
CA ASN A 8 3.78 4.48 2.20
C ASN A 8 4.07 4.37 3.70
N ARG A 9 5.09 3.60 4.09
CA ARG A 9 5.55 3.52 5.48
C ARG A 9 6.33 4.79 5.87
N THR A 10 6.06 5.26 7.08
CA THR A 10 6.75 6.43 7.67
C THR A 10 7.90 5.98 8.55
N PHE A 11 9.07 6.56 8.32
CA PHE A 11 10.31 6.28 9.05
C PHE A 11 10.76 7.50 9.87
N PRO A 12 11.40 7.26 11.02
CA PRO A 12 11.86 8.33 11.91
C PRO A 12 13.05 9.12 11.35
N SER A 13 13.82 8.54 10.42
CA SER A 13 15.02 9.14 9.83
C SER A 13 15.16 8.80 8.35
N GLU A 14 15.94 9.61 7.62
CA GLU A 14 16.25 9.38 6.21
C GLU A 14 17.03 8.08 6.01
N LEU A 15 18.03 7.81 6.86
CA LEU A 15 18.81 6.57 6.83
C LEU A 15 17.93 5.31 6.98
N ALA A 16 16.89 5.38 7.82
CA ALA A 16 15.94 4.26 7.97
C ALA A 16 15.07 4.08 6.72
N LEU A 17 14.70 5.17 6.03
CA LEU A 17 14.04 5.09 4.73
C LEU A 17 14.98 4.48 3.68
N GLU A 18 16.25 4.91 3.63
CA GLU A 18 17.22 4.41 2.65
C GLU A 18 17.51 2.91 2.82
N LEU A 19 17.74 2.43 4.05
CA LEU A 19 17.87 0.99 4.30
C LEU A 19 16.59 0.24 3.90
N HIS A 20 15.43 0.81 4.22
CA HIS A 20 14.16 0.20 3.86
C HIS A 20 13.97 0.10 2.34
N ARG A 21 14.46 1.06 1.54
CA ARG A 21 14.30 1.05 0.08
C ARG A 21 14.93 -0.17 -0.58
N ASP A 22 16.03 -0.67 -0.03
CA ASP A 22 16.67 -1.92 -0.50
C ASP A 22 15.80 -3.17 -0.24
N GLU A 23 14.98 -3.14 0.82
CA GLU A 23 14.07 -4.23 1.20
C GLU A 23 12.61 -3.96 0.80
N CYS A 24 12.33 -2.83 0.14
CA CYS A 24 10.98 -2.39 -0.13
C CYS A 24 10.39 -3.23 -1.26
N THR A 25 9.38 -4.02 -0.92
CA THR A 25 8.53 -4.70 -1.90
C THR A 25 7.50 -3.70 -2.40
N GLU A 26 7.40 -3.56 -3.73
CA GLU A 26 6.48 -2.66 -4.40
C GLU A 26 5.05 -2.90 -3.88
N GLY A 27 4.32 -1.86 -3.52
CA GLY A 27 2.97 -2.02 -3.00
C GLY A 27 2.04 -2.62 -4.05
N ASP A 28 1.74 -3.92 -3.93
CA ASP A 28 0.85 -4.65 -4.83
C ASP A 28 -0.62 -4.19 -4.74
N LEU A 29 -1.00 -3.49 -3.66
CA LEU A 29 -2.32 -2.89 -3.49
C LEU A 29 -2.28 -1.37 -3.58
N PHE A 30 -3.34 -0.85 -4.16
CA PHE A 30 -3.63 0.56 -4.36
C PHE A 30 -5.02 0.87 -3.82
N CYS A 31 -5.10 1.83 -2.90
CA CYS A 31 -6.38 2.35 -2.43
C CYS A 31 -6.85 3.47 -3.37
N GLN A 32 -8.02 3.31 -3.99
CA GLN A 32 -8.57 4.33 -4.89
C GLN A 32 -9.21 5.53 -4.17
N GLU A 33 -9.57 5.37 -2.89
CA GLU A 33 -10.11 6.46 -2.05
C GLU A 33 -9.04 7.51 -1.70
N CYS A 34 -7.89 7.08 -1.17
CA CYS A 34 -6.82 7.99 -0.76
C CYS A 34 -5.61 8.04 -1.72
N GLY A 35 -5.55 7.13 -2.69
CA GLY A 35 -4.45 7.03 -3.66
C GLY A 35 -3.18 6.35 -3.13
N GLU A 36 -3.27 5.68 -1.98
CA GLU A 36 -2.11 5.13 -1.29
C GLU A 36 -1.73 3.74 -1.81
N ARG A 37 -0.43 3.43 -1.86
CA ARG A 37 0.09 2.11 -2.27
C ARG A 37 0.75 1.39 -1.12
N PHE A 38 0.41 0.13 -0.94
CA PHE A 38 0.93 -0.71 0.13
C PHE A 38 0.88 -2.20 -0.25
N SER A 39 1.63 -3.02 0.45
CA SER A 39 1.64 -4.47 0.22
C SER A 39 0.40 -5.13 0.82
N GLU A 40 -0.03 -6.27 0.27
CA GLU A 40 -1.18 -7.06 0.78
C GLU A 40 -1.06 -7.37 2.28
N GLN A 41 0.15 -7.70 2.74
CA GLN A 41 0.42 -7.99 4.16
C GLN A 41 0.19 -6.80 5.10
N ALA A 42 0.28 -5.56 4.59
CA ALA A 42 0.01 -4.37 5.39
C ALA A 42 -1.49 -4.07 5.46
N ALA A 43 -2.22 -4.41 4.39
CA ALA A 43 -3.65 -4.20 4.25
C ALA A 43 -4.51 -5.14 5.10
N THR A 44 -4.00 -6.35 5.35
CA THR A 44 -4.73 -7.37 6.10
C THR A 44 -3.86 -8.00 7.17
N ARG A 45 -4.43 -8.21 8.36
CA ARG A 45 -3.77 -8.94 9.44
C ARG A 45 -4.13 -10.43 9.44
N ASP A 46 -5.31 -10.75 8.92
CA ASP A 46 -5.93 -12.09 9.00
C ASP A 46 -6.05 -12.77 7.62
N GLY A 47 -5.77 -12.06 6.52
CA GLY A 47 -5.87 -12.57 5.15
C GLY A 47 -7.22 -12.35 4.46
N TRP A 48 -8.23 -11.90 5.21
CA TRP A 48 -9.61 -11.74 4.74
C TRP A 48 -10.10 -10.29 4.78
N HIS A 49 -9.70 -9.55 5.81
CA HIS A 49 -10.12 -8.16 6.02
C HIS A 49 -9.04 -7.24 5.46
N TYR A 50 -9.24 -6.74 4.24
CA TYR A 50 -8.37 -5.75 3.62
C TYR A 50 -8.89 -4.35 3.95
N ARG A 51 -8.05 -3.54 4.58
CA ARG A 51 -8.32 -2.16 4.94
C ARG A 51 -7.15 -1.27 4.55
N CYS A 52 -7.46 -0.04 4.18
CA CYS A 52 -6.44 0.97 3.97
C CYS A 52 -5.56 1.15 5.22
N VAL A 53 -4.26 1.25 5.00
CA VAL A 53 -3.27 1.49 6.07
C VAL A 53 -3.30 2.94 6.57
N ASN A 54 -3.92 3.83 5.78
CA ASN A 54 -4.06 5.24 6.12
C ASN A 54 -5.13 5.41 7.19
N ALA A 55 -4.76 5.98 8.34
CA ALA A 55 -5.66 6.22 9.46
C ALA A 55 -6.75 7.27 9.18
N ASP A 56 -6.57 8.08 8.13
CA ASP A 56 -7.54 9.08 7.68
C ASP A 56 -8.43 8.54 6.54
N CYS A 57 -8.25 7.28 6.13
CA CYS A 57 -8.99 6.66 5.03
C CYS A 57 -9.80 5.46 5.53
N ASP A 58 -11.08 5.44 5.20
CA ASP A 58 -11.99 4.33 5.54
C ASP A 58 -12.10 3.29 4.42
N GLY A 59 -11.23 3.32 3.40
CA GLY A 59 -11.28 2.40 2.26
C GLY A 59 -11.09 0.93 2.69
N GLN A 60 -12.00 0.05 2.26
CA GLN A 60 -12.05 -1.36 2.65
C GLN A 60 -12.43 -2.26 1.47
N GLY A 61 -12.06 -3.52 1.55
CA GLY A 61 -12.51 -4.51 0.56
C GLY A 61 -11.59 -4.56 -0.65
N MET A 62 -11.14 -5.77 -0.94
CA MET A 62 -10.26 -6.07 -2.06
C MET A 62 -11.10 -6.11 -3.35
N GLY A 63 -10.72 -5.32 -4.35
CA GLY A 63 -11.48 -5.10 -5.59
C GLY A 63 -12.59 -4.05 -5.49
N ASP A 64 -12.93 -3.58 -4.28
CA ASP A 64 -13.82 -2.44 -4.05
C ASP A 64 -12.96 -1.18 -3.90
N ASP A 65 -12.64 -0.73 -2.70
CA ASP A 65 -11.75 0.43 -2.49
C ASP A 65 -10.25 0.11 -2.67
N LEU A 66 -9.87 -1.17 -2.58
CA LEU A 66 -8.47 -1.62 -2.62
C LEU A 66 -8.22 -2.48 -3.87
N LEU A 67 -7.59 -1.89 -4.88
CA LEU A 67 -7.27 -2.52 -6.16
C LEU A 67 -5.86 -3.08 -6.17
N ARG A 68 -5.64 -4.25 -6.75
CA ARG A 68 -4.27 -4.71 -7.03
C ARG A 68 -3.69 -4.03 -8.27
N VAL A 69 -2.45 -3.60 -8.20
CA VAL A 69 -1.79 -2.92 -9.34
C VAL A 69 -1.60 -3.84 -10.55
N ASP A 70 -1.50 -5.16 -10.33
CA ASP A 70 -1.45 -6.16 -11.40
C ASP A 70 -2.77 -6.21 -12.20
N ASP A 71 -3.90 -6.13 -11.50
CA ASP A 71 -5.24 -6.14 -12.11
C ASP A 71 -5.53 -4.86 -12.91
N ILE A 72 -5.01 -3.70 -12.49
CA ILE A 72 -5.16 -2.43 -13.23
C ILE A 72 -4.49 -2.49 -14.60
N ARG A 73 -3.36 -3.20 -14.73
CA ARG A 73 -2.64 -3.35 -16.00
C ARG A 73 -3.37 -4.26 -16.99
N ALA A 74 -4.27 -5.11 -16.52
CA ALA A 74 -5.03 -6.04 -17.37
C ALA A 74 -6.21 -5.36 -18.11
N ALA A 75 -6.71 -4.21 -17.64
CA ALA A 75 -7.93 -3.57 -18.17
C ALA A 75 -7.76 -2.76 -19.49
N THR A 76 -6.59 -2.83 -20.15
CA THR A 76 -6.31 -2.06 -21.39
C THR A 76 -6.18 -2.93 -22.65
N GLN A 77 -6.78 -4.13 -22.69
CA GLN A 77 -6.75 -5.01 -23.87
C GLN A 77 -8.14 -5.28 -24.44
#